data_AF-A0A8K0NST1-F1
#
_entry.id   AF-A0A8K0NST1-F1
#
_cell.length_a   1.000
_cell.length_b   1.000
_cell.length_c   1.000
_cell.angle_alpha   90.00
_cell.angle_beta   90.00
_cell.angle_gamma   90.00
#
_symmetry.space_group_name_H-M   'P 1'
#
loop_
_entity.id
_entity.type
_entity.pdbx_description
1 polymer ?
#
loop_
_entity_poly.entity_id
_entity_poly.type
_entity_poly.pdbx_seq_one_letter_code
_entity_poly.pdbx_strand_id
1 'polypeptide(L)'
;MAPVIGDLLKRPSFWIQFLELILAVICIALLQDSLLLLTSIHKAVLVYMVYSGFILITVMNIIGKVLGEIKKKMAMLWSLVGCVLWIAAAAIILESYSNFKDLLPPAYDKKFREELAAGILGLINGLVYLAEFGLITKLESEE
;
A
#
# COMPACT_ATOMS: atom_id res chain seq x y z
N MET A 1 7.11 -11.29 31.10
CA MET A 1 7.35 -10.72 29.75
C MET A 1 6.04 -10.68 28.91
N ALA A 2 4.88 -10.43 29.53
CA ALA A 2 3.55 -10.54 28.89
C ALA A 2 2.66 -9.26 28.84
N PRO A 3 3.02 -8.07 29.38
CA PRO A 3 2.16 -6.89 29.24
C PRO A 3 2.35 -6.12 27.90
N VAL A 4 3.38 -6.44 27.12
CA VAL A 4 3.79 -5.63 25.95
C VAL A 4 2.74 -5.65 24.82
N ILE A 5 2.10 -6.80 24.56
CA ILE A 5 1.16 -6.95 23.44
C ILE A 5 -0.15 -6.20 23.70
N GLY A 6 -0.64 -6.23 24.95
CA GLY A 6 -1.88 -5.56 25.34
C GLY A 6 -1.82 -4.03 25.21
N ASP A 7 -0.65 -3.45 25.50
CA ASP A 7 -0.43 -2.01 25.33
C ASP A 7 -0.13 -1.64 23.87
N LEU A 8 0.45 -2.55 23.08
CA LEU A 8 0.67 -2.35 21.64
C LEU A 8 -0.66 -2.27 20.87
N LEU A 9 -1.61 -3.16 21.18
CA LEU A 9 -2.96 -3.19 20.58
C LEU A 9 -3.77 -1.92 20.84
N LYS A 10 -3.45 -1.17 21.89
CA LYS A 10 -4.12 0.11 22.17
C LYS A 10 -3.56 1.27 21.33
N ARG A 11 -2.40 1.09 20.68
CA ARG A 11 -1.78 2.16 19.89
C ARG A 11 -2.49 2.29 18.54
N PRO A 12 -2.98 3.49 18.17
CA PRO A 12 -3.67 3.70 16.89
C PRO A 12 -2.78 3.36 15.69
N SER A 13 -1.47 3.62 15.80
CA SER A 13 -0.45 3.33 14.78
C SER A 13 -0.29 1.82 14.48
N PHE A 14 -0.70 0.93 15.38
CA PHE A 14 -0.70 -0.51 15.09
C PHE A 14 -1.84 -0.89 14.14
N TRP A 15 -3.04 -0.35 14.38
CA TRP A 15 -4.22 -0.63 13.56
C TRP A 15 -4.12 -0.03 12.16
N ILE A 16 -3.49 1.14 12.03
CA ILE A 16 -3.26 1.76 10.72
C ILE A 16 -2.37 0.87 9.86
N GLN A 17 -1.27 0.34 10.39
CA GLN A 17 -0.40 -0.58 9.64
C GLN A 17 -1.07 -1.90 9.28
N PHE A 18 -1.95 -2.40 10.15
CA PHE A 18 -2.74 -3.59 9.82
C PHE A 18 -3.70 -3.31 8.66
N LEU A 19 -4.31 -2.12 8.64
CA LEU A 19 -5.13 -1.67 7.52
C LEU A 19 -4.31 -1.52 6.23
N GLU A 20 -3.11 -0.92 6.30
CA GLU A 20 -2.17 -0.81 5.16
C GLU A 20 -1.87 -2.19 4.57
N LEU A 21 -1.62 -3.18 5.43
CA LEU A 21 -1.31 -4.54 5.02
C LEU A 21 -2.50 -5.20 4.33
N ILE A 22 -3.70 -5.11 4.91
CA ILE A 22 -4.91 -5.68 4.33
C ILE A 22 -5.19 -5.07 2.96
N LEU A 23 -5.13 -3.73 2.86
CA LEU A 23 -5.34 -3.04 1.60
C LEU A 23 -4.31 -3.48 0.56
N ALA A 24 -3.04 -3.61 0.95
CA ALA A 24 -1.99 -4.05 0.04
C ALA A 24 -2.21 -5.48 -0.48
N VAL A 25 -2.66 -6.40 0.38
CA VAL A 25 -2.97 -7.79 -0.01
C VAL A 25 -4.19 -7.85 -0.94
N ILE A 26 -5.23 -7.06 -0.69
CA ILE A 26 -6.40 -6.99 -1.58
C ILE A 26 -5.98 -6.44 -2.95
N CYS A 27 -5.17 -5.38 -2.95
CA CYS A 27 -4.65 -4.74 -4.14
C CYS A 27 -3.86 -5.71 -5.03
N ILE A 28 -2.94 -6.49 -4.45
CA ILE A 28 -2.16 -7.47 -5.24
C ILE A 28 -3.03 -8.64 -5.74
N ALA A 29 -4.03 -9.08 -4.97
CA ALA A 29 -4.96 -10.11 -5.39
C ALA A 29 -5.82 -9.67 -6.59
N LEU A 30 -6.24 -8.41 -6.61
CA LEU A 30 -6.97 -7.81 -7.74
C LEU A 30 -6.12 -7.70 -9.01
N LEU A 31 -4.79 -7.64 -8.88
CA LEU A 31 -3.88 -7.52 -10.01
C LEU A 31 -3.53 -8.87 -10.65
N GLN A 32 -3.94 -10.02 -10.11
CA GLN A 32 -3.44 -11.36 -10.51
C GLN A 32 -3.49 -11.65 -12.02
N ASP A 33 -4.49 -11.13 -12.74
CA ASP A 33 -4.66 -11.29 -14.19
C ASP A 33 -4.57 -9.95 -14.96
N SER A 34 -3.81 -9.00 -14.42
CA SER A 34 -3.78 -7.62 -14.90
C SER A 34 -3.28 -7.49 -16.34
N LEU A 35 -4.02 -6.69 -17.11
CA LEU A 35 -3.78 -6.27 -18.47
C LEU A 35 -2.69 -5.18 -18.56
N LEU A 36 -2.22 -4.61 -17.45
CA LEU A 36 -1.01 -3.76 -17.44
C LEU A 36 0.18 -4.44 -18.11
N LEU A 37 0.31 -5.76 -17.96
CA LEU A 37 1.33 -6.57 -18.63
C LEU A 37 1.26 -6.50 -20.16
N LEU A 38 0.06 -6.29 -20.73
CA LEU A 38 -0.15 -6.14 -22.18
C LEU A 38 0.27 -4.75 -22.67
N THR A 39 0.23 -3.74 -21.80
CA THR A 39 0.47 -2.34 -22.18
C THR A 39 1.95 -1.97 -22.11
N SER A 40 2.66 -2.38 -21.06
CA SER A 40 4.11 -2.20 -20.93
C SER A 40 4.66 -2.99 -19.76
N ILE A 41 5.62 -3.88 -20.03
CA ILE A 41 6.27 -4.69 -18.99
C ILE A 41 6.94 -3.83 -17.91
N HIS A 42 7.46 -2.65 -18.28
CA HIS A 42 8.12 -1.74 -17.34
C HIS A 42 7.12 -1.16 -16.33
N LYS A 43 5.94 -0.72 -16.79
CA LYS A 43 4.87 -0.20 -15.93
C LYS A 43 4.33 -1.30 -15.01
N ALA A 44 4.12 -2.49 -15.56
CA ALA A 44 3.64 -3.64 -14.79
C ALA A 44 4.63 -4.03 -13.68
N VAL A 45 5.92 -4.22 -14.00
CA VAL A 45 6.95 -4.60 -13.02
C VAL A 45 7.04 -3.57 -11.89
N LEU A 46 6.95 -2.27 -12.20
CA LEU A 46 6.99 -1.22 -11.19
C LEU A 46 5.81 -1.33 -10.22
N VAL A 47 4.57 -1.49 -10.73
CA VAL A 47 3.37 -1.63 -9.90
C VAL A 47 3.45 -2.86 -9.00
N TYR A 48 3.80 -4.02 -9.57
CA TYR A 48 3.94 -5.26 -8.80
C TYR A 48 5.04 -5.17 -7.74
N MET A 49 6.17 -4.54 -8.06
CA MET A 49 7.28 -4.35 -7.13
C MET A 49 6.89 -3.44 -5.96
N VAL A 50 6.15 -2.36 -6.23
CA VAL A 50 5.63 -1.49 -5.17
C VAL A 50 4.68 -2.27 -4.27
N TYR A 51 3.68 -2.96 -4.83
CA TYR A 51 2.64 -3.59 -4.02
C TYR A 51 3.21 -4.74 -3.20
N SER A 52 4.02 -5.61 -3.81
CA SER A 52 4.68 -6.72 -3.12
C SER A 52 5.75 -6.25 -2.12
N GLY A 53 6.55 -5.23 -2.47
CA GLY A 53 7.59 -4.67 -1.62
C GLY A 53 7.02 -4.03 -0.35
N PHE A 54 5.90 -3.29 -0.47
CA PHE A 54 5.27 -2.66 0.69
C PHE A 54 4.54 -3.65 1.60
N ILE A 55 4.05 -4.78 1.08
CA ILE A 55 3.59 -5.89 1.94
C ILE A 55 4.73 -6.35 2.85
N LEU A 56 5.92 -6.60 2.28
CA LEU A 56 7.08 -7.05 3.06
C LEU A 56 7.52 -5.99 4.08
N ILE A 57 7.64 -4.73 3.66
CA ILE A 57 8.05 -3.63 4.55
C ILE A 57 7.04 -3.45 5.69
N THR A 58 5.74 -3.48 5.41
CA THR A 58 4.71 -3.33 6.45
C THR A 58 4.71 -4.50 7.42
N VAL A 59 4.89 -5.75 6.95
CA VAL A 59 5.03 -6.91 7.84
C VAL A 59 6.26 -6.76 8.74
N MET A 60 7.40 -6.37 8.19
CA MET A 60 8.61 -6.11 8.98
C MET A 60 8.40 -4.99 10.00
N ASN A 61 7.66 -3.95 9.64
CA ASN A 61 7.32 -2.86 10.55
C ASN A 61 6.43 -3.33 11.71
N ILE A 62 5.43 -4.16 11.43
CA ILE A 62 4.57 -4.75 12.47
C ILE A 62 5.40 -5.62 13.41
N ILE A 63 6.25 -6.49 12.88
CA ILE A 63 7.13 -7.37 13.67
C ILE A 63 8.08 -6.53 14.54
N GLY A 64 8.74 -5.52 13.97
CA GLY A 64 9.67 -4.68 14.72
C GLY A 64 8.99 -3.82 15.80
N LYS A 65 7.71 -3.44 15.63
CA LYS A 65 6.91 -2.83 16.70
C LYS A 65 6.59 -3.83 17.81
N VAL A 66 6.27 -5.08 17.48
CA VAL A 66 6.02 -6.16 18.46
C VAL A 66 7.28 -6.48 19.27
N LEU A 67 8.46 -6.48 18.63
CA LEU A 67 9.74 -6.72 19.29
C LEU A 67 10.27 -5.48 20.05
N GLY A 68 9.70 -4.30 19.84
CA GLY A 68 10.14 -3.05 20.47
C GLY A 68 11.43 -2.45 19.89
N GLU A 69 11.85 -2.90 18.70
CA GLU A 69 13.16 -2.57 18.11
C GLU A 69 13.10 -1.45 17.06
N ILE A 70 11.91 -1.08 16.59
CA ILE A 70 11.79 -0.07 15.52
C ILE A 70 11.95 1.35 16.04
N LYS A 71 12.90 2.07 15.44
CA LYS A 71 13.08 3.52 15.62
C LYS A 71 11.96 4.28 14.90
N LYS A 72 11.32 5.22 15.61
CA LYS A 72 10.23 6.08 15.07
C LYS A 72 10.61 6.76 13.75
N LYS A 73 11.84 7.27 13.64
CA LYS A 73 12.36 7.90 12.41
C LYS A 73 12.38 6.96 11.19
N MET A 74 12.68 5.68 11.38
CA MET A 74 12.64 4.72 10.28
C MET A 74 11.21 4.43 9.85
N ALA A 75 10.30 4.23 10.80
CA ALA A 75 8.87 4.04 10.50
C ALA A 75 8.28 5.25 9.75
N MET A 76 8.67 6.47 10.14
CA MET A 76 8.29 7.71 9.48
C MET A 76 8.77 7.76 8.02
N LEU A 77 10.05 7.46 7.76
CA LEU A 77 10.60 7.44 6.40
C LEU A 77 9.90 6.39 5.53
N TRP A 78 9.69 5.18 6.04
CA TRP A 78 8.99 4.13 5.31
C TRP A 78 7.55 4.53 4.97
N SER A 79 6.87 5.24 5.86
CA SER A 79 5.50 5.72 5.63
C SER A 79 5.45 6.78 4.52
N LEU A 80 6.40 7.70 4.52
CA LEU A 80 6.50 8.73 3.47
C LEU A 80 6.80 8.11 2.09
N VAL A 81 7.78 7.20 2.03
CA VAL A 81 8.15 6.51 0.78
C VAL A 81 6.98 5.63 0.31
N GLY A 82 6.28 4.97 1.23
CA GLY A 82 5.04 4.23 0.97
C GLY A 82 3.98 5.10 0.31
N CYS A 83 3.65 6.24 0.92
CA CYS A 83 2.66 7.16 0.37
C CYS A 83 2.97 7.54 -1.09
N VAL A 84 4.21 7.99 -1.37
CA VAL A 84 4.60 8.44 -2.71
C VAL A 84 4.52 7.30 -3.72
N LEU A 85 5.04 6.12 -3.39
CA LEU A 85 5.09 4.99 -4.31
C LEU A 85 3.71 4.38 -4.56
N TRP A 86 2.84 4.30 -3.55
CA TRP A 86 1.47 3.84 -3.71
C TRP A 86 0.65 4.77 -4.61
N ILE A 87 0.79 6.09 -4.43
CA ILE A 87 0.12 7.08 -5.30
C ILE A 87 0.65 6.99 -6.73
N ALA A 88 1.97 6.90 -6.91
CA ALA A 88 2.58 6.78 -8.24
C ALA A 88 2.13 5.50 -8.96
N ALA A 89 2.14 4.35 -8.27
CA ALA A 89 1.67 3.09 -8.82
C ALA A 89 0.18 3.17 -9.19
N ALA A 90 -0.67 3.72 -8.33
CA ALA A 90 -2.08 3.91 -8.62
C ALA A 90 -2.34 4.84 -9.81
N ALA A 91 -1.57 5.92 -9.96
CA ALA A 91 -1.66 6.82 -11.11
C ALA A 91 -1.34 6.10 -12.42
N ILE A 92 -0.34 5.20 -12.42
CA ILE A 92 0.00 4.37 -13.59
C ILE A 92 -1.19 3.45 -13.98
N ILE A 93 -1.86 2.85 -13.00
CA ILE A 93 -3.03 2.01 -13.25
C ILE A 93 -4.17 2.83 -13.85
N LEU A 94 -4.45 4.02 -13.30
CA LEU A 94 -5.52 4.91 -13.79
C LEU A 94 -5.23 5.46 -15.19
N GLU A 95 -3.98 5.80 -15.48
CA GLU A 95 -3.53 6.21 -16.81
C GLU A 95 -3.76 5.07 -17.82
N SER A 96 -3.35 3.84 -17.47
CA SER A 96 -3.61 2.65 -18.28
C SER A 96 -5.11 2.44 -18.52
N TYR A 97 -5.92 2.57 -17.47
CA TYR A 97 -7.38 2.48 -17.58
C TYR A 97 -7.93 3.48 -18.61
N SER A 98 -7.54 4.75 -18.48
CA SER A 98 -8.03 5.81 -19.38
C SER A 98 -7.66 5.60 -20.84
N ASN A 99 -6.48 5.03 -21.11
CA ASN A 99 -5.96 4.84 -22.46
C ASN A 99 -6.55 3.62 -23.17
N PHE A 100 -6.99 2.59 -22.44
CA PHE A 100 -7.36 1.30 -23.03
C PHE A 100 -8.84 0.90 -22.86
N LYS A 101 -9.63 1.63 -22.05
CA LYS A 101 -11.05 1.29 -21.77
C LYS A 101 -11.92 1.16 -23.04
N ASP A 102 -11.64 1.94 -24.07
CA ASP A 102 -12.46 2.02 -25.28
C ASP A 102 -11.92 1.13 -26.42
N LEU A 103 -10.73 0.53 -26.25
CA LEU A 103 -10.02 -0.23 -27.29
C LEU A 103 -10.18 -1.75 -27.17
N LEU A 104 -10.53 -2.26 -25.99
CA LEU A 104 -10.57 -3.70 -25.75
C LEU A 104 -11.97 -4.31 -25.91
N PRO A 105 -12.07 -5.59 -26.33
CA PRO A 105 -13.33 -6.31 -26.41
C PRO A 105 -14.04 -6.40 -25.04
N PRO A 106 -15.39 -6.48 -25.01
CA PRO A 106 -16.16 -6.57 -23.77
C PRO A 106 -15.84 -7.80 -22.91
N ALA A 107 -15.20 -8.82 -23.47
CA ALA A 107 -14.68 -9.97 -22.73
C ALA A 107 -13.66 -9.59 -21.63
N TYR A 108 -13.03 -8.40 -21.73
CA TYR A 108 -12.03 -7.91 -20.79
C TYR A 108 -12.59 -6.91 -19.76
N ASP A 109 -13.89 -6.56 -19.81
CA ASP A 109 -14.50 -5.54 -18.94
C ASP A 109 -14.33 -5.86 -17.45
N LYS A 110 -14.47 -7.14 -17.06
CA LYS A 110 -14.29 -7.59 -15.67
C LYS A 110 -12.87 -7.32 -15.16
N LYS A 111 -11.84 -7.66 -15.95
CA LYS A 111 -10.43 -7.48 -15.58
C LYS A 111 -10.09 -5.99 -15.47
N PHE A 112 -10.62 -5.19 -16.39
CA PHE A 112 -10.42 -3.75 -16.40
C PHE A 112 -11.03 -3.05 -15.17
N ARG A 113 -12.20 -3.54 -14.71
CA ARG A 113 -12.82 -3.11 -13.44
C ARG A 113 -12.02 -3.53 -12.21
N GLU A 114 -11.45 -4.73 -12.21
CA GLU A 114 -10.60 -5.22 -11.11
C GLU A 114 -9.32 -4.40 -10.99
N GLU A 115 -8.68 -4.08 -12.12
CA GLU A 115 -7.52 -3.18 -12.15
C GLU A 115 -7.87 -1.76 -11.72
N LEU A 116 -8.99 -1.22 -12.19
CA LEU A 116 -9.46 0.09 -11.74
C LEU A 116 -9.68 0.10 -10.22
N ALA A 117 -10.32 -0.94 -9.68
CA ALA A 117 -10.49 -1.10 -8.25
C ALA A 117 -9.15 -1.17 -7.51
N ALA A 118 -8.16 -1.91 -8.03
CA ALA A 118 -6.82 -1.94 -7.47
C ALA A 118 -6.14 -0.57 -7.48
N GLY A 119 -6.27 0.20 -8.56
CA GLY A 119 -5.76 1.57 -8.64
C GLY A 119 -6.39 2.51 -7.61
N ILE A 120 -7.72 2.47 -7.49
CA ILE A 120 -8.44 3.29 -6.50
C ILE A 120 -8.06 2.89 -5.07
N LEU A 121 -8.03 1.59 -4.78
CA LEU A 121 -7.58 1.08 -3.47
C LEU A 121 -6.13 1.44 -3.20
N GLY A 122 -5.28 1.46 -4.23
CA GLY A 122 -3.89 1.91 -4.12
C GLY A 122 -3.76 3.38 -3.74
N LEU A 123 -4.60 4.26 -4.30
CA LEU A 123 -4.68 5.66 -3.86
C LEU A 123 -5.11 5.76 -2.40
N ILE A 124 -6.16 5.01 -2.01
CA ILE A 124 -6.63 4.97 -0.63
C ILE A 124 -5.51 4.51 0.29
N ASN A 125 -4.77 3.46 -0.08
CA ASN A 125 -3.66 2.95 0.71
C ASN A 125 -2.53 3.98 0.85
N GLY A 126 -2.23 4.74 -0.21
CA GLY A 126 -1.31 5.87 -0.15
C GLY A 126 -1.73 6.93 0.86
N LEU A 127 -3.03 7.24 0.97
CA LEU A 127 -3.55 8.14 2.00
C LEU A 127 -3.46 7.55 3.41
N VAL A 128 -3.60 6.23 3.56
CA VAL A 128 -3.40 5.55 4.86
C VAL A 128 -1.94 5.68 5.31
N TYR A 129 -0.97 5.47 4.41
CA TYR A 129 0.45 5.72 4.70
C TYR A 129 0.73 7.19 5.08
N LEU A 130 0.04 8.14 4.44
CA LEU A 130 0.14 9.55 4.81
C LEU A 130 -0.42 9.82 6.21
N ALA A 131 -1.52 9.16 6.59
CA ALA A 131 -2.10 9.25 7.92
C ALA A 131 -1.16 8.65 8.98
N GLU A 132 -0.51 7.50 8.71
CA GLU A 132 0.50 6.92 9.60
C GLU A 132 1.69 7.89 9.79
N PHE A 133 2.18 8.50 8.70
CA PHE A 133 3.22 9.52 8.76
C PHE A 133 2.82 10.71 9.65
N GLY A 134 1.61 11.25 9.47
CA GLY A 134 1.07 12.34 10.29
C GLY A 134 0.92 11.96 11.77
N LEU A 135 0.55 10.71 12.05
CA LEU A 135 0.44 10.22 13.42
C LEU A 135 1.80 10.06 14.09
N ILE A 136 2.80 9.49 13.39
CA ILE A 136 4.16 9.32 13.92
C ILE A 136 4.81 10.68 14.18
N THR A 137 4.66 11.65 13.28
CA THR A 137 5.22 13.00 13.44
C THR A 137 4.61 13.72 14.65
N LYS A 138 3.30 13.60 14.87
CA LYS A 138 2.65 14.15 16.06
C LYS A 138 3.21 13.53 17.35
N LEU A 139 3.39 12.21 17.38
CA LEU A 139 3.95 11.50 18.53
C LEU A 139 5.43 11.84 18.80
N GLU A 140 6.17 12.36 17.82
CA GLU A 140 7.56 12.82 17.99
C GLU A 140 7.62 14.29 18.43
N SER A 141 6.55 15.07 18.24
CA SER A 141 6.46 16.46 18.75
C SER A 141 6.04 16.57 20.22
N GLU A 142 5.50 15.50 20.80
CA GLU A 142 5.05 15.43 22.20
C GLU A 142 6.12 14.85 23.15
N GLU A 143 7.24 14.37 22.62
CA GLU A 143 8.43 13.90 23.37
C GLU A 143 9.54 14.96 23.40
#